data_AF-A0A269TIN9-F1
#
_entry.id   AF-A0A269TIN9-F1
#
_cell.length_a   1.000
_cell.length_b   1.000
_cell.length_c   1.000
_cell.angle_alpha   90.00
_cell.angle_beta   90.00
_cell.angle_gamma   90.00
#
_symmetry.space_group_name_H-M   'P 1'
#
loop_
_entity.id
_entity.type
_entity.pdbx_description
1 polymer ?
#
loop_
_entity_poly.entity_id
_entity_poly.type
_entity_poly.pdbx_seq_one_letter_code
_entity_poly.pdbx_strand_id
1 'polypeptide(L)'
;MNIKPLNDTSTINIITPSEQMQKIYLETTTFQKPPNEIIPNGLYRVFRFERFFDVFMMVALSMIILTMAAIIIVNTIRPDLLLTPTIKQELTFNVAENTTLQPLIAIYIITALVIFAAFAKIISVSIDFSSIKRSMEQYRNNLKNEDYSSPAYIDNLYKRLIVGQVNHNWITIHLLWFGGLFVAILFGLKNADWSIGEPGGVYLPITWNIWIKNAFIDPDLVVTLFVTILLAWILSHIVFFLVRKKRKMDIESFFAKSQLADVETSQKWVSKTRKIWFTTFLILNLILIIIPAAYLIYQVIKKRKQISALAT
;
A
#
# COMPACT_ATOMS: atom_id res chain seq x y z
N MET A 1 -8.28 51.21 -30.58
CA MET A 1 -8.69 50.36 -29.43
C MET A 1 -7.61 49.31 -29.26
N ASN A 2 -6.81 49.41 -28.21
CA ASN A 2 -5.59 48.59 -28.04
C ASN A 2 -5.98 47.31 -27.27
N ILE A 3 -6.00 46.17 -27.97
CA ILE A 3 -6.43 44.89 -27.39
C ILE A 3 -5.24 44.30 -26.64
N LYS A 4 -5.32 44.20 -25.31
CA LYS A 4 -4.33 43.50 -24.49
C LYS A 4 -4.58 41.98 -24.53
N PRO A 5 -3.52 41.15 -24.49
CA PRO A 5 -3.64 39.70 -24.51
C PRO A 5 -4.28 39.16 -23.21
N LEU A 6 -5.09 38.10 -23.33
CA LEU A 6 -5.86 37.49 -22.23
C LEU A 6 -5.03 36.92 -21.07
N ASN A 7 -3.71 36.77 -21.23
CA ASN A 7 -2.80 36.17 -20.25
C ASN A 7 -1.70 37.13 -19.80
N ASP A 8 -2.02 38.41 -19.64
CA ASP A 8 -1.10 39.37 -19.02
C ASP A 8 -1.08 39.16 -17.49
N THR A 9 -0.14 38.35 -17.00
CA THR A 9 0.05 38.09 -15.56
C THR A 9 0.82 39.21 -14.85
N SER A 10 1.14 40.32 -15.52
CA SER A 10 1.87 41.45 -14.93
C SER A 10 1.13 42.16 -13.80
N THR A 11 -0.18 41.89 -13.64
CA THR A 11 -1.01 42.44 -12.56
C THR A 11 -1.25 41.46 -11.40
N ILE A 12 -0.78 40.21 -11.51
CA ILE A 12 -0.88 39.24 -10.43
C ILE A 12 0.33 39.40 -9.51
N ASN A 13 0.20 40.31 -8.54
CA ASN A 13 1.08 40.30 -7.37
C ASN A 13 0.78 39.03 -6.57
N ILE A 14 1.57 37.98 -6.80
CA ILE A 14 1.69 36.90 -5.83
C ILE A 14 2.38 37.51 -4.63
N ILE A 15 1.59 37.92 -3.63
CA ILE A 15 2.10 38.40 -2.37
C ILE A 15 2.78 37.19 -1.69
N THR A 16 4.08 37.03 -1.94
CA THR A 16 4.93 36.22 -1.08
C THR A 16 4.88 36.88 0.29
N PRO A 17 4.50 36.17 1.37
CA PRO A 17 4.47 36.77 2.70
C PRO A 17 5.87 37.33 2.98
N SER A 18 5.97 38.63 3.25
CA SER A 18 7.21 39.19 3.76
C SER A 18 7.50 38.54 5.12
N GLU A 19 8.78 38.47 5.51
CA GLU A 19 9.18 37.98 6.84
C GLU A 19 8.40 38.70 7.96
N GLN A 20 8.04 39.97 7.74
CA GLN A 20 7.18 40.75 8.63
C GLN A 20 5.75 40.21 8.73
N MET A 21 5.14 39.75 7.64
CA MET A 21 3.82 39.12 7.67
C MET A 21 3.85 37.76 8.40
N GLN A 22 4.96 37.02 8.26
CA GLN A 22 5.20 35.78 8.99
C GLN A 22 5.32 36.05 10.50
N LYS A 23 6.05 37.12 10.87
CA LYS A 23 6.15 37.61 12.26
C LYS A 23 4.78 38.02 12.83
N ILE A 24 3.96 38.73 12.07
CA ILE A 24 2.61 39.14 12.47
C ILE A 24 1.67 37.91 12.62
N TYR A 25 1.79 36.89 11.77
CA TYR A 25 0.99 35.66 11.87
C TYR A 25 1.39 34.81 13.11
N LEU A 26 2.67 34.80 13.44
CA LEU A 26 3.19 34.21 14.67
C LEU A 26 2.74 34.99 15.91
N GLU A 27 2.67 36.33 15.85
CA GLU A 27 2.18 37.19 16.94
C GLU A 27 0.65 37.10 17.15
N THR A 28 -0.13 36.88 16.09
CA THR A 28 -1.61 36.87 16.13
C THR A 28 -2.23 35.51 16.39
N THR A 29 -1.49 34.41 16.22
CA THR A 29 -1.96 33.08 16.62
C THR A 29 -1.82 32.92 18.13
N THR A 30 -2.88 33.26 18.87
CA THR A 30 -3.02 33.11 20.33
C THR A 30 -2.16 31.99 20.93
N PHE A 31 -1.05 32.39 21.55
CA PHE A 31 -0.22 31.56 22.42
C PHE A 31 -1.05 31.16 23.66
N GLN A 32 -1.89 30.12 23.55
CA GLN A 32 -2.42 29.47 24.74
C GLN A 32 -1.34 28.55 25.33
N LYS A 33 -0.87 28.93 26.53
CA LYS A 33 0.27 28.41 27.29
C LYS A 33 0.19 26.91 27.64
N PRO A 34 1.23 26.12 27.28
CA PRO A 34 1.95 25.24 28.21
C PRO A 34 3.49 25.46 28.13
N PRO A 35 4.32 24.90 29.05
CA PRO A 35 5.55 25.53 29.57
C PRO A 35 6.82 25.45 28.68
N ASN A 36 6.71 25.50 27.35
CA ASN A 36 7.84 25.35 26.41
C ASN A 36 7.70 26.28 25.18
N GLU A 37 7.76 27.58 25.44
CA GLU A 37 7.20 28.74 24.72
C GLU A 37 7.75 29.09 23.31
N ILE A 38 8.49 28.24 22.60
CA ILE A 38 9.16 28.69 21.35
C ILE A 38 8.50 28.17 20.07
N ILE A 39 7.76 27.05 20.09
CA ILE A 39 7.21 26.45 18.87
C ILE A 39 5.76 26.92 18.61
N PRO A 40 5.40 27.37 17.40
CA PRO A 40 4.02 27.71 17.04
C PRO A 40 3.06 26.52 17.24
N ASN A 41 1.87 26.79 17.80
CA ASN A 41 0.92 25.74 18.23
C ASN A 41 0.51 24.78 17.10
N GLY A 42 0.36 25.30 15.87
CA GLY A 42 0.02 24.45 14.73
C GLY A 42 1.15 23.51 14.29
N LEU A 43 2.40 23.96 14.34
CA LEU A 43 3.56 23.09 14.10
C LEU A 43 3.71 22.05 15.22
N TYR A 44 3.48 22.43 16.47
CA TYR A 44 3.45 21.50 17.60
C TYR A 44 2.36 20.42 17.42
N ARG A 45 1.19 20.78 16.89
CA ARG A 45 0.11 19.83 16.58
C ARG A 45 0.54 18.81 15.53
N VAL A 46 1.28 19.23 14.50
CA VAL A 46 1.85 18.32 13.48
C VAL A 46 2.79 17.32 14.17
N PHE A 47 3.77 17.79 14.95
CA PHE A 47 4.69 16.90 15.67
C PHE A 47 4.00 15.94 16.64
N ARG A 48 2.98 16.41 17.38
CA ARG A 48 2.19 15.55 18.28
C ARG A 48 1.45 14.46 17.50
N PHE A 49 0.87 14.82 16.35
CA PHE A 49 0.18 13.86 15.50
C PHE A 49 1.14 12.81 14.93
N GLU A 50 2.33 13.20 14.46
CA GLU A 50 3.33 12.25 13.98
C GLU A 50 3.75 11.28 15.07
N ARG A 51 4.03 11.75 16.29
CA ARG A 51 4.35 10.88 17.42
C ARG A 51 3.22 9.91 17.75
N PHE A 52 1.97 10.37 17.73
CA PHE A 52 0.82 9.50 17.93
C PHE A 52 0.72 8.44 16.84
N PHE A 53 0.93 8.82 15.58
CA PHE A 53 0.87 7.90 14.44
C PHE A 53 2.00 6.87 14.49
N ASP A 54 3.22 7.26 14.85
CA ASP A 54 4.35 6.35 15.01
C ASP A 54 4.09 5.32 16.13
N VAL A 55 3.54 5.76 17.28
CA VAL A 55 3.14 4.86 18.37
C VAL A 55 2.03 3.91 17.93
N PHE A 56 0.99 4.44 17.28
CA PHE A 56 -0.09 3.62 16.74
C PHE A 56 0.43 2.57 15.76
N MET A 57 1.33 2.95 14.85
CA MET A 57 1.94 2.02 13.88
C MET A 57 2.80 0.97 14.57
N MET A 58 3.59 1.33 15.59
CA MET A 58 4.36 0.36 16.36
C MET A 58 3.46 -0.66 17.08
N VAL A 59 2.37 -0.21 17.68
CA VAL A 59 1.38 -1.09 18.34
C VAL A 59 0.70 -2.01 17.32
N ALA A 60 0.26 -1.46 16.18
CA ALA A 60 -0.37 -2.24 15.12
C ALA A 60 0.57 -3.32 14.56
N LEU A 61 1.84 -2.98 14.30
CA LEU A 61 2.86 -3.94 13.84
C LEU A 61 3.19 -5.00 14.90
N SER A 62 3.20 -4.63 16.17
CA SER A 62 3.41 -5.57 17.27
C SER A 62 2.25 -6.58 17.36
N MET A 63 1.01 -6.12 17.18
CA MET A 63 -0.16 -7.00 17.09
C MET A 63 -0.07 -7.97 15.91
N ILE A 64 0.43 -7.53 14.76
CA ILE A 64 0.67 -8.42 13.60
C ILE A 64 1.68 -9.51 13.97
N ILE A 65 2.80 -9.15 14.62
CA ILE A 65 3.81 -10.13 15.06
C ILE A 65 3.21 -11.13 16.04
N LEU A 66 2.42 -10.68 17.02
CA LEU A 66 1.74 -11.55 17.97
C LEU A 66 0.77 -12.52 17.28
N THR A 67 -0.01 -12.03 16.32
CA THR A 67 -0.92 -12.89 15.53
C THR A 67 -0.16 -13.92 14.72
N MET A 68 0.95 -13.53 14.07
CA MET A 68 1.78 -14.47 13.30
C MET A 68 2.45 -15.50 14.20
N ALA A 69 2.92 -15.10 15.38
CA ALA A 69 3.46 -16.02 16.38
C ALA A 69 2.39 -17.00 16.88
N ALA A 70 1.16 -16.53 17.11
CA ALA A 70 0.03 -17.39 17.47
C ALA A 70 -0.28 -18.40 16.35
N ILE A 71 -0.25 -17.99 15.07
CA ILE A 71 -0.42 -18.89 13.93
C ILE A 71 0.66 -19.97 13.91
N ILE A 72 1.93 -19.61 14.15
CA ILE A 72 3.04 -20.57 14.24
C ILE A 72 2.78 -21.58 15.36
N ILE A 73 2.44 -21.10 16.57
CA ILE A 73 2.18 -21.97 17.73
C ILE A 73 1.00 -22.92 17.46
N VAL A 74 -0.11 -22.40 16.94
CA VAL A 74 -1.29 -23.21 16.60
C VAL A 74 -0.92 -24.26 15.54
N ASN A 75 -0.14 -23.89 14.54
CA ASN A 75 0.32 -24.82 13.50
C ASN A 75 1.23 -25.92 14.06
N THR A 76 2.06 -25.61 15.07
CA THR A 76 2.94 -26.59 15.71
C THR A 76 2.16 -27.56 16.61
N ILE A 77 1.16 -27.09 17.36
CA ILE A 77 0.42 -27.91 18.33
C ILE A 77 -0.74 -28.68 17.66
N ARG A 78 -1.45 -28.05 16.72
CA ARG A 78 -2.62 -28.59 16.02
C ARG A 78 -2.57 -28.23 14.53
N PRO A 79 -1.72 -28.90 13.72
CA PRO A 79 -1.58 -28.62 12.30
C PRO A 79 -2.85 -28.90 11.48
N ASP A 80 -3.85 -29.59 12.04
CA ASP A 80 -5.15 -29.88 11.38
C ASP A 80 -6.16 -28.73 11.50
N LEU A 81 -5.90 -27.74 12.36
CA LEU A 81 -6.84 -26.64 12.63
C LEU A 81 -6.78 -25.54 11.56
N LEU A 82 -5.63 -25.37 10.91
CA LEU A 82 -5.37 -24.27 9.97
C LEU A 82 -5.44 -24.69 8.49
N LEU A 83 -5.19 -25.98 8.20
CA LEU A 83 -5.21 -26.53 6.85
C LEU A 83 -6.16 -27.72 6.79
N THR A 84 -7.20 -27.62 5.95
CA THR A 84 -8.09 -28.74 5.61
C THR A 84 -7.27 -29.92 5.06
N PRO A 85 -7.60 -31.18 5.38
CA PRO A 85 -6.86 -32.36 4.92
C PRO A 85 -6.67 -32.42 3.39
N THR A 86 -7.58 -31.85 2.61
CA THR A 86 -7.50 -31.72 1.15
C THR A 86 -6.30 -30.89 0.68
N ILE A 87 -6.02 -29.77 1.34
CA ILE A 87 -4.87 -28.90 0.99
C ILE A 87 -3.54 -29.56 1.37
N LYS A 88 -3.53 -30.41 2.41
CA LYS A 88 -2.33 -31.18 2.80
C LYS A 88 -1.90 -32.17 1.73
N GLN A 89 -2.85 -32.73 0.96
CA GLN A 89 -2.60 -33.74 -0.06
C GLN A 89 -2.18 -33.13 -1.41
N GLU A 90 -2.66 -31.93 -1.77
CA GLU A 90 -2.33 -31.29 -3.05
C GLU A 90 -1.01 -30.50 -3.04
N LEU A 91 -0.51 -30.09 -1.86
CA LEU A 91 0.75 -29.35 -1.71
C LEU A 91 1.96 -30.23 -1.36
N THR A 92 1.78 -31.55 -1.22
CA THR A 92 2.91 -32.48 -1.15
C THR A 92 3.60 -32.57 -2.51
N PHE A 93 4.62 -31.74 -2.71
CA PHE A 93 5.54 -31.90 -3.82
C PHE A 93 6.44 -33.11 -3.53
N ASN A 94 6.23 -34.20 -4.28
CA ASN A 94 7.13 -35.34 -4.28
C ASN A 94 8.44 -34.96 -4.99
N VAL A 95 9.33 -34.27 -4.27
CA VAL A 95 10.69 -33.98 -4.73
C VAL A 95 11.60 -35.12 -4.26
N ALA A 96 11.68 -36.15 -5.11
CA ALA A 96 12.51 -37.35 -4.94
C ALA A 96 12.21 -38.19 -3.68
N GLU A 97 12.44 -39.49 -3.81
CA GLU A 97 12.28 -40.48 -2.73
C GLU A 97 13.05 -40.01 -1.48
N ASN A 98 12.31 -39.63 -0.43
CA ASN A 98 12.74 -39.20 0.92
C ASN A 98 12.77 -37.71 1.29
N THR A 99 12.27 -36.78 0.47
CA THR A 99 12.04 -35.39 0.95
C THR A 99 10.69 -34.84 0.55
N THR A 100 9.65 -35.18 1.32
CA THR A 100 8.36 -34.51 1.24
C THR A 100 8.47 -33.13 1.89
N LEU A 101 8.54 -32.07 1.07
CA LEU A 101 8.31 -30.72 1.57
C LEU A 101 6.83 -30.61 1.92
N GLN A 102 6.51 -30.83 3.20
CA GLN A 102 5.14 -30.76 3.67
C GLN A 102 4.59 -29.33 3.52
N PRO A 103 3.32 -29.13 3.11
CA PRO A 103 2.64 -27.82 3.03
C PRO A 103 2.80 -26.94 4.28
N LEU A 104 3.07 -27.55 5.43
CA LEU A 104 3.41 -26.91 6.70
C LEU A 104 4.59 -25.94 6.60
N ILE A 105 5.57 -26.20 5.73
CA ILE A 105 6.75 -25.36 5.54
C ILE A 105 6.40 -24.01 4.91
N ALA A 106 5.42 -23.97 3.99
CA ALA A 106 5.00 -22.73 3.34
C ALA A 106 4.40 -21.74 4.35
N ILE A 107 3.62 -22.23 5.32
CA ILE A 107 3.08 -21.40 6.42
C ILE A 107 4.23 -20.80 7.24
N TYR A 108 5.23 -21.60 7.61
CA TYR A 108 6.38 -21.11 8.37
C TYR A 108 7.19 -20.07 7.58
N ILE A 109 7.42 -20.29 6.29
CA ILE A 109 8.14 -19.32 5.43
C ILE A 109 7.35 -18.01 5.32
N ILE A 110 6.05 -18.07 5.03
CA ILE A 110 5.21 -16.87 4.87
C ILE A 110 5.13 -16.10 6.19
N THR A 111 4.84 -16.78 7.30
CA THR A 111 4.75 -16.14 8.62
C THR A 111 6.10 -15.54 9.06
N ALA A 112 7.21 -16.23 8.82
CA ALA A 112 8.55 -15.71 9.10
C ALA A 112 8.87 -14.45 8.27
N LEU A 113 8.52 -14.44 6.98
CA LEU A 113 8.73 -13.29 6.11
C LEU A 113 7.89 -12.08 6.57
N VAL A 114 6.64 -12.31 6.98
CA VAL A 114 5.76 -11.27 7.53
C VAL A 114 6.30 -10.73 8.84
N ILE A 115 6.74 -11.59 9.77
CA ILE A 115 7.35 -11.17 11.04
C ILE A 115 8.61 -10.34 10.77
N PHE A 116 9.48 -10.80 9.89
CA PHE A 116 10.71 -10.09 9.53
C PHE A 116 10.40 -8.70 8.95
N ALA A 117 9.45 -8.61 8.02
CA ALA A 117 9.02 -7.34 7.44
C ALA A 117 8.41 -6.40 8.49
N ALA A 118 7.58 -6.92 9.39
CA ALA A 118 6.98 -6.14 10.47
C ALA A 118 8.06 -5.62 11.44
N PHE A 119 9.02 -6.46 11.81
CA PHE A 119 10.13 -6.09 12.70
C PHE A 119 11.04 -5.02 12.09
N ALA A 120 11.44 -5.20 10.82
CA ALA A 120 12.19 -4.20 10.08
C ALA A 120 11.44 -2.85 10.02
N LYS A 121 10.11 -2.90 9.89
CA LYS A 121 9.29 -1.69 9.89
C LYS A 121 9.22 -1.03 11.27
N ILE A 122 9.13 -1.79 12.36
CA ILE A 122 9.16 -1.26 13.73
C ILE A 122 10.48 -0.52 13.99
N ILE A 123 11.61 -1.06 13.55
CA ILE A 123 12.91 -0.38 13.68
C ILE A 123 12.89 0.96 12.94
N SER A 124 12.42 0.97 11.68
CA SER A 124 12.28 2.20 10.90
C SER A 124 11.41 3.25 11.60
N VAL A 125 10.27 2.85 12.15
CA VAL A 125 9.35 3.78 12.85
C VAL A 125 9.95 4.27 14.18
N SER A 126 10.68 3.43 14.89
CA SER A 126 11.39 3.82 16.13
C SER A 126 12.45 4.90 15.87
N ILE A 127 13.15 4.81 14.73
CA ILE A 127 14.12 5.82 14.30
C ILE A 127 13.40 7.14 13.99
N ASP A 128 12.30 7.10 13.24
CA ASP A 128 11.47 8.27 12.93
C ASP A 128 10.95 8.95 14.22
N PHE A 129 10.45 8.15 15.17
CA PHE A 129 9.96 8.65 16.46
C PHE A 129 11.04 9.40 17.25
N SER A 130 12.25 8.84 17.28
CA SER A 130 13.41 9.47 17.93
C SER A 130 13.86 10.74 17.21
N SER A 131 13.78 10.75 15.88
CA SER A 131 14.11 11.90 15.03
C SER A 131 13.19 13.09 15.31
N ILE A 132 11.88 12.86 15.51
CA ILE A 132 10.92 13.92 15.85
C ILE A 132 11.36 14.71 17.09
N LYS A 133 11.77 14.00 18.16
CA LYS A 133 12.21 14.65 19.40
C LYS A 133 13.41 15.56 19.15
N ARG A 134 14.43 15.05 18.44
CA ARG A 134 15.65 15.80 18.11
C ARG A 134 15.34 17.01 17.23
N SER A 135 14.45 16.86 16.25
CA SER A 135 14.07 17.98 15.38
C SER A 135 13.26 19.06 16.09
N MET A 136 12.43 18.71 17.08
CA MET A 136 11.79 19.71 17.93
C MET A 136 12.80 20.50 18.78
N GLU A 137 13.81 19.82 19.34
CA GLU A 137 14.88 20.47 20.12
C GLU A 137 15.74 21.38 19.23
N GLN A 138 16.13 20.90 18.05
CA GLN A 138 16.87 21.69 17.07
C GLN A 138 16.08 22.92 16.63
N TYR A 139 14.81 22.76 16.30
CA TYR A 139 13.97 23.89 15.88
C TYR A 139 13.84 24.96 16.97
N ARG A 140 13.73 24.54 18.24
CA ARG A 140 13.74 25.49 19.37
C ARG A 140 15.04 26.25 19.46
N ASN A 141 16.17 25.60 19.22
CA ASN A 141 17.48 26.26 19.25
C ASN A 141 17.65 27.22 18.06
N ASN A 142 17.17 26.85 16.87
CA ASN A 142 17.19 27.72 15.70
C ASN A 142 16.35 28.98 15.93
N LEU A 143 15.16 28.84 16.49
CA LEU A 143 14.30 29.98 16.81
C LEU A 143 14.91 30.92 17.86
N LYS A 144 15.70 30.40 18.81
CA LYS A 144 16.47 31.26 19.74
C LYS A 144 17.56 32.08 19.04
N ASN A 145 18.05 31.59 17.91
CA ASN A 145 19.08 32.23 17.11
C ASN A 145 18.50 33.03 15.92
N GLU A 146 17.19 33.31 15.94
CA GLU A 146 16.47 34.00 14.86
C GLU A 146 16.53 33.30 13.49
N ASP A 147 16.81 32.00 13.47
CA ASP A 147 16.75 31.16 12.28
C ASP A 147 15.35 30.51 12.17
N TYR A 148 14.58 30.98 11.18
CA TYR A 148 13.22 30.51 10.88
C TYR A 148 13.16 29.44 9.79
N SER A 149 14.29 28.81 9.45
CA SER A 149 14.34 27.72 8.48
C SER A 149 13.53 26.48 8.91
N SER A 150 13.04 25.73 7.91
CA SER A 150 12.35 24.47 8.13
C SER A 150 13.29 23.43 8.74
N PRO A 151 12.92 22.74 9.83
CA PRO A 151 13.68 21.60 10.33
C PRO A 151 13.79 20.52 9.27
N ALA A 152 14.95 19.86 9.15
CA ALA A 152 15.16 18.78 8.19
C ALA A 152 14.10 17.64 8.27
N TYR A 153 13.52 17.41 9.45
CA TYR A 153 12.42 16.45 9.60
C TYR A 153 11.14 16.90 8.88
N ILE A 154 10.81 18.19 8.88
CA ILE A 154 9.62 18.72 8.22
C ILE A 154 9.74 18.58 6.71
N ASP A 155 10.90 18.87 6.14
CA ASP A 155 11.12 18.69 4.69
C ASP A 155 10.99 17.22 4.28
N ASN A 156 11.56 16.32 5.08
CA ASN A 156 11.42 14.88 4.88
C ASN A 156 9.97 14.41 5.05
N LEU A 157 9.25 14.96 6.03
CA LEU A 157 7.83 14.70 6.24
C LEU A 157 7.02 15.18 5.03
N TYR A 158 7.27 16.39 4.54
CA TYR A 158 6.61 16.96 3.37
C TYR A 158 6.80 16.10 2.13
N LYS A 159 8.04 15.69 1.83
CA LYS A 159 8.35 14.73 0.77
C LYS A 159 7.62 13.40 0.98
N ARG A 160 7.63 12.85 2.20
CA ARG A 160 6.97 11.60 2.57
C ARG A 160 5.46 11.67 2.42
N LEU A 161 4.83 12.82 2.66
CA LEU A 161 3.40 13.04 2.41
C LEU A 161 3.11 13.04 0.91
N ILE A 162 3.89 13.76 0.10
CA ILE A 162 3.69 13.80 -1.36
C ILE A 162 3.85 12.40 -1.97
N VAL A 163 4.98 11.75 -1.70
CA VAL A 163 5.29 10.41 -2.24
C VAL A 163 4.36 9.35 -1.63
N GLY A 164 4.05 9.47 -0.35
CA GLY A 164 3.12 8.58 0.35
C GLY A 164 1.71 8.61 -0.23
N GLN A 165 1.27 9.73 -0.78
CA GLN A 165 -0.01 9.80 -1.50
C GLN A 165 0.00 8.96 -2.77
N VAL A 166 1.06 9.10 -3.57
CA VAL A 166 1.23 8.31 -4.79
C VAL A 166 1.29 6.82 -4.46
N ASN A 167 2.09 6.45 -3.46
CA ASN A 167 2.18 5.06 -2.99
C ASN A 167 0.82 4.50 -2.57
N HIS A 168 0.07 5.24 -1.74
CA HIS A 168 -1.22 4.76 -1.24
C HIS A 168 -2.26 4.61 -2.36
N ASN A 169 -2.25 5.51 -3.34
CA ASN A 169 -3.10 5.38 -4.54
C ASN A 169 -2.76 4.12 -5.31
N TRP A 170 -1.47 3.87 -5.58
CA TRP A 170 -1.06 2.68 -6.31
C TRP A 170 -1.33 1.39 -5.55
N ILE A 171 -1.08 1.33 -4.25
CA ILE A 171 -1.47 0.17 -3.42
C ILE A 171 -2.97 -0.09 -3.54
N THR A 172 -3.79 0.96 -3.50
CA THR A 172 -5.25 0.84 -3.64
C THR A 172 -5.65 0.34 -5.03
N ILE A 173 -5.03 0.86 -6.09
CA ILE A 173 -5.25 0.37 -7.47
C ILE A 173 -4.89 -1.12 -7.56
N HIS A 174 -3.76 -1.54 -7.03
CA HIS A 174 -3.34 -2.95 -7.05
C HIS A 174 -4.32 -3.83 -6.26
N LEU A 175 -4.68 -3.43 -5.05
CA LEU A 175 -5.58 -4.20 -4.20
C LEU A 175 -6.96 -4.34 -4.85
N LEU A 176 -7.52 -3.27 -5.40
CA LEU A 176 -8.82 -3.29 -6.05
C LEU A 176 -8.78 -4.07 -7.37
N TRP A 177 -7.72 -3.93 -8.16
CA TRP A 177 -7.57 -4.66 -9.41
C TRP A 177 -7.41 -6.16 -9.17
N PHE A 178 -6.39 -6.58 -8.41
CA PHE A 178 -6.12 -7.99 -8.19
C PHE A 178 -7.13 -8.64 -7.24
N GLY A 179 -7.52 -7.95 -6.17
CA GLY A 179 -8.55 -8.41 -5.26
C GLY A 179 -9.92 -8.47 -5.92
N GLY A 180 -10.28 -7.45 -6.71
CA GLY A 180 -11.53 -7.44 -7.47
C GLY A 180 -11.56 -8.51 -8.55
N LEU A 181 -10.46 -8.70 -9.28
CA LEU A 181 -10.32 -9.79 -10.26
C LEU A 181 -10.46 -11.16 -9.59
N PHE A 182 -9.80 -11.37 -8.45
CA PHE A 182 -9.92 -12.60 -7.68
C PHE A 182 -11.37 -12.88 -7.26
N VAL A 183 -12.06 -11.88 -6.71
CA VAL A 183 -13.47 -11.99 -6.34
C VAL A 183 -14.36 -12.27 -7.55
N ALA A 184 -14.13 -11.58 -8.67
CA ALA A 184 -14.91 -11.76 -9.89
C ALA A 184 -14.73 -13.17 -10.47
N ILE A 185 -13.51 -13.69 -10.48
CA ILE A 185 -13.20 -15.07 -10.89
C ILE A 185 -13.89 -16.06 -9.95
N LEU A 186 -13.75 -15.89 -8.64
CA LEU A 186 -14.35 -16.79 -7.66
C LEU A 186 -15.87 -16.81 -7.77
N PHE A 187 -16.52 -15.63 -7.83
CA PHE A 187 -17.97 -15.52 -7.95
C PHE A 187 -18.50 -16.03 -9.30
N GLY A 188 -17.80 -15.74 -10.40
CA GLY A 188 -18.21 -16.15 -11.74
C GLY A 188 -18.04 -17.65 -12.00
N LEU A 189 -17.03 -18.28 -11.37
CA LEU A 189 -16.65 -19.66 -11.66
C LEU A 189 -17.04 -20.66 -10.57
N LYS A 190 -17.46 -20.23 -9.37
CA LYS A 190 -17.82 -21.12 -8.25
C LYS A 190 -18.84 -22.23 -8.60
N ASN A 191 -19.72 -21.97 -9.56
CA ASN A 191 -20.77 -22.89 -9.99
C ASN A 191 -20.63 -23.31 -11.46
N ALA A 192 -19.54 -22.90 -12.13
CA ALA A 192 -19.37 -23.14 -13.56
C ALA A 192 -18.44 -24.33 -13.79
N ASP A 193 -18.96 -25.38 -14.40
CA ASP A 193 -18.12 -26.39 -15.02
C ASP A 193 -18.03 -26.06 -16.51
N TRP A 194 -16.81 -25.96 -17.01
CA TRP A 194 -16.52 -25.52 -18.37
C TRP A 194 -15.75 -26.64 -19.05
N SER A 195 -16.17 -26.96 -20.26
CA SER A 195 -15.44 -27.86 -21.13
C SER A 195 -14.96 -27.07 -22.33
N ILE A 196 -13.66 -27.07 -22.57
CA ILE A 196 -13.12 -26.51 -23.81
C ILE A 196 -13.16 -27.63 -24.85
N GLY A 197 -14.12 -27.50 -25.79
CA GLY A 197 -14.35 -28.35 -26.96
C GLY A 197 -15.40 -29.44 -26.78
N GLU A 198 -15.67 -30.22 -27.85
CA GLU A 198 -16.78 -31.17 -27.92
C GLU A 198 -16.37 -32.60 -27.53
N PRO A 199 -17.28 -33.41 -26.94
CA PRO A 199 -17.05 -34.83 -26.71
C PRO A 199 -16.86 -35.54 -28.07
N GLY A 200 -15.63 -35.96 -28.36
CA GLY A 200 -15.23 -36.53 -29.66
C GLY A 200 -14.06 -35.79 -30.35
N GLY A 201 -13.65 -34.62 -29.84
CA GLY A 201 -12.50 -33.85 -30.32
C GLY A 201 -11.55 -33.43 -29.20
N VAL A 202 -11.07 -32.18 -29.23
CA VAL A 202 -10.27 -31.63 -28.11
C VAL A 202 -11.22 -31.44 -26.93
N TYR A 203 -11.15 -32.31 -25.92
CA TYR A 203 -11.94 -32.16 -24.69
C TYR A 203 -11.00 -31.85 -23.51
N LEU A 204 -11.16 -30.66 -22.93
CA LEU A 204 -10.55 -30.27 -21.66
C LEU A 204 -11.68 -30.01 -20.66
N PRO A 205 -12.06 -31.01 -19.85
CA PRO A 205 -12.99 -30.79 -18.76
C PRO A 205 -12.25 -30.03 -17.68
N ILE A 206 -12.76 -28.88 -17.32
CA ILE A 206 -12.22 -28.11 -16.22
C ILE A 206 -13.38 -27.90 -15.25
N THR A 207 -13.23 -28.45 -14.05
CA THR A 207 -14.30 -28.56 -13.06
C THR A 207 -14.14 -27.51 -11.98
N TRP A 208 -14.33 -26.22 -12.31
CA TRP A 208 -14.08 -25.15 -11.33
C TRP A 208 -14.89 -25.30 -10.06
N ASN A 209 -16.11 -25.82 -10.16
CA ASN A 209 -16.97 -26.09 -9.03
C ASN A 209 -16.29 -26.98 -7.99
N ILE A 210 -15.61 -28.05 -8.45
CA ILE A 210 -14.85 -28.96 -7.59
C ILE A 210 -13.62 -28.26 -7.02
N TRP A 211 -12.83 -27.59 -7.86
CA TRP A 211 -11.61 -26.91 -7.42
C TRP A 211 -11.88 -25.82 -6.38
N ILE A 212 -12.93 -25.02 -6.59
CA ILE A 212 -13.31 -23.92 -5.70
C ILE A 212 -13.90 -24.44 -4.40
N LYS A 213 -14.78 -25.45 -4.44
CA LYS A 213 -15.36 -26.06 -3.23
C LYS A 213 -14.34 -26.89 -2.43
N ASN A 214 -13.29 -27.40 -3.08
CA ASN A 214 -12.17 -28.04 -2.39
C ASN A 214 -11.25 -27.01 -1.74
N ALA A 215 -11.07 -25.85 -2.36
CA ALA A 215 -10.23 -24.77 -1.84
C ALA A 215 -10.89 -24.00 -0.67
N PHE A 216 -12.22 -23.86 -0.69
CA PHE A 216 -12.97 -23.07 0.29
C PHE A 216 -14.18 -23.85 0.83
N ILE A 217 -14.32 -23.88 2.16
CA ILE A 217 -15.45 -24.52 2.85
C ILE A 217 -16.78 -23.95 2.38
N ASP A 218 -16.86 -22.62 2.26
CA ASP A 218 -18.02 -21.90 1.75
C ASP A 218 -17.54 -20.78 0.79
N PRO A 219 -17.59 -21.01 -0.54
CA PRO A 219 -17.19 -20.01 -1.53
C PRO A 219 -18.03 -18.72 -1.48
N ASP A 220 -19.30 -18.80 -1.08
CA ASP A 220 -20.19 -17.62 -1.03
C ASP A 220 -19.80 -16.71 0.12
N LEU A 221 -19.57 -17.30 1.30
CA LEU A 221 -19.04 -16.58 2.46
C LEU A 221 -17.71 -15.89 2.13
N VAL A 222 -16.81 -16.59 1.44
CA VAL A 222 -15.50 -16.04 1.04
C VAL A 222 -15.68 -14.84 0.10
N VAL A 223 -16.51 -14.97 -0.94
CA VAL A 223 -16.82 -13.86 -1.85
C VAL A 223 -17.37 -12.66 -1.06
N THR A 224 -18.37 -12.86 -0.20
CA THR A 224 -18.97 -11.80 0.60
C THR A 224 -17.92 -11.12 1.49
N LEU A 225 -17.08 -11.90 2.19
CA LEU A 225 -16.02 -11.37 3.05
C LEU A 225 -15.04 -10.49 2.27
N PHE A 226 -14.56 -10.97 1.12
CA PHE A 226 -13.63 -10.19 0.30
C PHE A 226 -14.27 -8.92 -0.26
N VAL A 227 -15.52 -8.97 -0.70
CA VAL A 227 -16.26 -7.77 -1.12
C VAL A 227 -16.36 -6.76 0.03
N THR A 228 -16.72 -7.21 1.24
CA THR A 228 -16.79 -6.34 2.42
C THR A 228 -15.44 -5.73 2.76
N ILE A 229 -14.35 -6.51 2.69
CA ILE A 229 -12.98 -6.02 2.94
C ILE A 229 -12.57 -4.98 1.90
N LEU A 230 -12.82 -5.22 0.61
CA LEU A 230 -12.49 -4.27 -0.46
C LEU A 230 -13.30 -2.97 -0.30
N LEU A 231 -14.57 -3.06 0.09
CA LEU A 231 -15.41 -1.89 0.33
C LEU A 231 -14.91 -1.09 1.55
N ALA A 232 -14.58 -1.77 2.64
CA ALA A 232 -13.97 -1.14 3.82
C ALA A 232 -12.62 -0.47 3.49
N TRP A 233 -11.84 -1.08 2.57
CA TRP A 233 -10.59 -0.49 2.08
C TRP A 233 -10.83 0.81 1.30
N ILE A 234 -11.84 0.86 0.44
CA ILE A 234 -12.19 2.08 -0.31
C ILE A 234 -12.54 3.22 0.66
N LEU A 235 -13.35 2.95 1.68
CA LEU A 235 -13.70 3.95 2.70
C LEU A 235 -12.46 4.43 3.46
N SER A 236 -11.60 3.49 3.87
CA SER A 236 -10.33 3.81 4.53
C SER A 236 -9.42 4.65 3.65
N HIS A 237 -9.36 4.37 2.35
CA HIS A 237 -8.57 5.12 1.38
C HIS A 237 -8.96 6.59 1.34
N ILE A 238 -10.27 6.88 1.33
CA ILE A 238 -10.79 8.26 1.33
C ILE A 238 -10.36 8.97 2.62
N VAL A 239 -10.50 8.33 3.79
CA VAL A 239 -10.09 8.91 5.06
C VAL A 239 -8.60 9.22 5.07
N PHE A 240 -7.75 8.27 4.65
CA PHE A 240 -6.30 8.49 4.58
C PHE A 240 -5.90 9.59 3.59
N PHE A 241 -6.59 9.69 2.45
CA PHE A 241 -6.41 10.78 1.50
C PHE A 241 -6.68 12.14 2.15
N LEU A 242 -7.82 12.27 2.84
CA LEU A 242 -8.22 13.52 3.50
C LEU A 242 -7.25 13.91 4.62
N VAL A 243 -6.89 12.96 5.49
CA VAL A 243 -5.92 13.20 6.57
C VAL A 243 -4.57 13.65 6.01
N ARG A 244 -4.09 13.02 4.93
CA ARG A 244 -2.82 13.39 4.30
C ARG A 244 -2.89 14.75 3.62
N LYS A 245 -3.98 15.05 2.92
CA LYS A 245 -4.22 16.36 2.30
C LYS A 245 -4.21 17.47 3.36
N LYS A 246 -4.92 17.26 4.48
CA LYS A 246 -4.93 18.19 5.60
C LYS A 246 -3.53 18.42 6.16
N ARG A 247 -2.77 17.35 6.46
CA ARG A 247 -1.39 17.45 6.98
C ARG A 247 -0.46 18.22 6.04
N LYS A 248 -0.57 17.99 4.73
CA LYS A 248 0.23 18.72 3.75
C LYS A 248 -0.09 20.22 3.79
N MET A 249 -1.38 20.57 3.78
CA MET A 249 -1.84 21.95 3.83
C MET A 249 -1.42 22.65 5.13
N ASP A 250 -1.47 21.94 6.26
CA ASP A 250 -1.00 22.46 7.54
C ASP A 250 0.50 22.83 7.44
N ILE A 251 1.36 21.95 6.90
CA ILE A 251 2.80 22.24 6.71
C ILE A 251 3.02 23.43 5.78
N GLU A 252 2.33 23.48 4.63
CA GLU A 252 2.42 24.59 3.66
C GLU A 252 1.94 25.92 4.23
N SER A 253 1.10 25.91 5.27
CA SER A 253 0.63 27.12 5.96
C SER A 253 1.65 27.70 6.95
N PHE A 254 2.57 26.88 7.48
CA PHE A 254 3.58 27.32 8.45
C PHE A 254 4.91 27.74 7.79
N PHE A 255 5.29 27.07 6.71
CA PHE A 255 6.56 27.33 6.02
C PHE A 255 6.29 28.04 4.69
N ALA A 256 7.06 29.10 4.41
CA ALA A 256 6.99 29.75 3.11
C ALA A 256 7.34 28.73 2.02
N LYS A 257 6.72 28.83 0.83
CA LYS A 257 6.99 27.90 -0.28
C LYS A 257 8.47 27.86 -0.70
N SER A 258 9.24 28.90 -0.41
CA SER A 258 10.68 28.98 -0.63
C SER A 258 11.51 28.12 0.33
N GLN A 259 10.97 27.82 1.52
CA GLN A 259 11.60 26.97 2.53
C GLN A 259 11.25 25.49 2.36
N LEU A 260 10.27 25.18 1.52
CA LEU A 260 9.88 23.82 1.17
C LEU A 260 10.39 23.47 -0.23
N ALA A 261 10.38 22.18 -0.57
CA ALA A 261 10.72 21.75 -1.92
C ALA A 261 9.82 22.42 -2.96
N ASP A 262 10.45 22.96 -4.00
CA ASP A 262 9.78 23.65 -5.08
C ASP A 262 8.86 22.70 -5.88
N VAL A 263 8.02 23.30 -6.73
CA VAL A 263 7.02 22.55 -7.51
C VAL A 263 7.70 21.56 -8.46
N GLU A 264 8.83 21.90 -9.06
CA GLU A 264 9.54 21.03 -10.00
C GLU A 264 10.11 19.81 -9.28
N THR A 265 10.78 20.01 -8.15
CA THR A 265 11.31 18.91 -7.34
C THR A 265 10.19 17.99 -6.83
N SER A 266 9.08 18.57 -6.38
CA SER A 266 7.90 17.82 -5.95
C SER A 266 7.32 16.97 -7.08
N GLN A 267 7.25 17.51 -8.31
CA GLN A 267 6.79 16.78 -9.49
C GLN A 267 7.76 15.65 -9.89
N LYS A 268 9.07 15.86 -9.79
CA LYS A 268 10.09 14.82 -10.04
C LYS A 268 9.93 13.63 -9.09
N TRP A 269 9.64 13.87 -7.83
CA TRP A 269 9.37 12.79 -6.87
C TRP A 269 8.12 11.99 -7.25
N VAL A 270 7.03 12.69 -7.59
CA VAL A 270 5.77 12.07 -7.99
C VAL A 270 5.94 11.23 -9.26
N SER A 271 6.61 11.76 -10.29
CA SER A 271 6.78 11.08 -11.57
C SER A 271 7.65 9.83 -11.43
N LYS A 272 8.77 9.92 -10.69
CA LYS A 272 9.65 8.78 -10.40
C LYS A 272 8.90 7.68 -9.67
N THR A 273 8.17 8.02 -8.60
CA THR A 273 7.39 7.04 -7.84
C THR A 273 6.28 6.42 -8.70
N ARG A 274 5.57 7.22 -9.49
CA ARG A 274 4.52 6.72 -10.40
C ARG A 274 5.08 5.73 -11.42
N LYS A 275 6.25 6.02 -12.00
CA LYS A 275 6.91 5.14 -12.95
C LYS A 275 7.21 3.78 -12.33
N ILE A 276 7.78 3.74 -11.13
CA ILE A 276 8.08 2.49 -10.41
C ILE A 276 6.81 1.66 -10.23
N TRP A 277 5.76 2.25 -9.65
CA TRP A 277 4.51 1.54 -9.40
C TRP A 277 3.80 1.07 -10.67
N PHE A 278 3.80 1.90 -11.73
CA PHE A 278 3.22 1.51 -13.00
C PHE A 278 3.99 0.34 -13.63
N THR A 279 5.32 0.35 -13.58
CA THR A 279 6.14 -0.78 -14.04
C THR A 279 5.85 -2.04 -13.21
N THR A 280 5.76 -1.93 -11.89
CA THR A 280 5.37 -3.06 -11.02
C THR A 280 3.98 -3.58 -11.38
N PHE A 281 3.01 -2.70 -11.61
CA PHE A 281 1.65 -3.08 -12.02
C PHE A 281 1.66 -3.88 -13.33
N LEU A 282 2.42 -3.43 -14.34
CA LEU A 282 2.53 -4.13 -15.61
C LEU A 282 3.20 -5.50 -15.46
N ILE A 283 4.28 -5.59 -14.67
CA ILE A 283 4.97 -6.87 -14.41
C ILE A 283 4.04 -7.85 -13.71
N LEU A 284 3.30 -7.40 -12.69
CA LEU A 284 2.36 -8.25 -11.97
C LEU A 284 1.22 -8.72 -12.87
N ASN A 285 0.66 -7.85 -13.72
CA ASN A 285 -0.34 -8.26 -14.71
C ASN A 285 0.23 -9.26 -15.74
N LEU A 286 1.47 -9.06 -16.18
CA LEU A 286 2.14 -9.98 -17.10
C LEU A 286 2.28 -11.38 -16.48
N ILE A 287 2.77 -11.45 -15.24
CA ILE A 287 3.02 -12.72 -14.55
C ILE A 287 1.73 -13.41 -14.13
N LEU A 288 0.76 -12.68 -13.57
CA LEU A 288 -0.43 -13.27 -12.95
C LEU A 288 -1.57 -13.51 -13.94
N ILE A 289 -1.63 -12.74 -15.04
CA ILE A 289 -2.76 -12.80 -15.99
C ILE A 289 -2.27 -13.25 -17.36
N ILE A 290 -1.35 -12.50 -17.97
CA ILE A 290 -0.98 -12.69 -19.38
C ILE A 290 -0.28 -14.04 -19.60
N ILE A 291 0.71 -14.40 -18.77
CA ILE A 291 1.46 -15.66 -18.90
C ILE A 291 0.53 -16.88 -18.73
N PRO A 292 -0.28 -16.98 -17.65
CA PRO A 292 -1.23 -18.09 -17.51
C PRO A 292 -2.26 -18.14 -18.65
N ALA A 293 -2.80 -17.00 -19.07
CA ALA A 293 -3.75 -16.95 -20.19
C ALA A 293 -3.11 -17.41 -21.50
N ALA A 294 -1.90 -16.94 -21.81
CA ALA A 294 -1.14 -17.36 -23.00
C ALA A 294 -0.83 -18.87 -22.96
N TYR A 295 -0.49 -19.42 -21.79
CA TYR A 295 -0.27 -20.85 -21.61
C TYR A 295 -1.54 -21.68 -21.89
N LEU A 296 -2.69 -21.25 -21.36
CA LEU A 296 -3.97 -21.89 -21.63
C LEU A 296 -4.31 -21.85 -23.13
N ILE A 297 -4.12 -20.70 -23.79
CA ILE A 297 -4.33 -20.56 -25.24
C ILE A 297 -3.39 -21.50 -26.02
N TYR A 298 -2.11 -21.55 -25.65
CA TYR A 298 -1.13 -22.42 -26.29
C TYR A 298 -1.51 -23.91 -26.16
N GLN A 299 -1.93 -24.35 -24.98
CA GLN A 299 -2.42 -25.72 -24.75
C GLN A 299 -3.57 -26.08 -25.69
N VAL A 300 -4.53 -25.17 -25.87
CA VAL A 300 -5.67 -25.36 -26.78
C VAL A 300 -5.21 -25.48 -28.24
N ILE A 301 -4.31 -24.60 -28.70
CA ILE A 301 -3.79 -24.63 -30.08
C ILE A 301 -2.98 -25.90 -30.34
N LYS A 302 -2.10 -26.31 -29.40
CA LYS A 302 -1.28 -27.51 -29.54
C LYS A 302 -2.14 -28.77 -29.66
N LYS A 303 -3.16 -28.92 -28.80
CA LYS A 303 -4.08 -30.05 -28.87
C LYS A 303 -4.86 -30.08 -30.18
N ARG A 304 -5.31 -28.93 -30.70
CA ARG A 304 -5.97 -28.85 -32.02
C ARG A 304 -5.08 -29.38 -33.15
N LYS A 305 -3.80 -29.02 -33.17
CA LYS A 305 -2.84 -29.50 -34.19
C LYS A 305 -2.61 -31.01 -34.13
N GLN A 306 -2.58 -31.59 -32.92
CA GLN A 306 -2.42 -33.04 -32.74
C GLN A 306 -3.62 -33.82 -33.27
N ILE A 307 -4.84 -33.34 -33.04
CA ILE A 307 -6.05 -33.99 -33.55
C ILE A 307 -6.14 -33.90 -35.08
N SER A 308 -5.83 -32.73 -35.67
CA SER A 308 -5.81 -32.60 -37.13
C SER A 308 -4.77 -33.50 -37.81
N ALA A 309 -3.67 -33.84 -37.12
CA ALA A 309 -2.64 -34.74 -37.64
C ALA A 309 -2.98 -36.23 -37.49
N LEU A 310 -3.91 -36.58 -36.58
CA LEU A 310 -4.42 -37.95 -36.41
C LEU A 310 -5.61 -38.25 -37.35
N ALA A 311 -6.22 -37.21 -37.93
CA ALA A 311 -7.36 -37.32 -38.84
C ALA A 311 -6.96 -37.38 -40.33
N THR A 312 -5.66 -37.27 -40.63
CA THR A 312 -5.04 -37.43 -41.96
C THR A 312 -4.22 -38.71 -42.00
#